data_AF-A0A8T5KIJ9-F1
#
_entry.id   AF-A0A8T5KIJ9-F1
#
_cell.length_a   1.000
_cell.length_b   1.000
_cell.length_c   1.000
_cell.angle_alpha   90.00
_cell.angle_beta   90.00
_cell.angle_gamma   90.00
#
_symmetry.space_group_name_H-M   'P 1'
#
loop_
_entity.id
_entity.type
_entity.pdbx_description
1 polymer ?
#
loop_
_entity_poly.entity_id
_entity_poly.type
_entity_poly.pdbx_seq_one_letter_code
_entity_poly.pdbx_strand_id
1 'polypeptide(L)'
;MTSNIPLGNRIAWIDTARAYGIFLVYYGHLVESMGKMGNEAALAHTKLVYAFHMPLFILLSGYLAKSQLPGPWTFLKKQAATRLLPVVFFSVMMMPLIPLLESVMGWEGWDPAMKAEWVDDWPKLCKRLVPPHDGDQESDRTRLWERFAEPARQVARQGAGGADLSPAAKKTIVTAINTLLADRDLFSPESLAGRKLPYEIQQALDQGTTNLADGDAVRSHNLQLTWWTLYPEEEWWWEGGPYWKVWLKNVLTTLRGYPEFNWLTWFLICLFTVEGIHFLAVRFLTSSIRVAAAIPLFFAVGWFATLDLELKQDIWFIREGL
;
A
#
# COMPACT_ATOMS: atom_id res chain seq x y z
N MET A 1 -31.26 17.89 32.49
CA MET A 1 -31.55 18.78 31.35
C MET A 1 -30.84 18.22 30.12
N THR A 2 -31.47 17.29 29.41
CA THR A 2 -30.97 16.78 28.13
C THR A 2 -31.69 17.54 27.03
N SER A 3 -30.98 18.43 26.36
CA SER A 3 -31.50 19.24 25.26
C SER A 3 -31.93 18.35 24.09
N ASN A 4 -33.24 18.22 23.91
CA ASN A 4 -33.85 17.75 22.67
C ASN A 4 -33.53 18.77 21.56
N ILE A 5 -32.48 18.52 20.79
CA ILE A 5 -32.28 19.18 19.50
C ILE A 5 -33.35 18.58 18.57
N PRO A 6 -34.19 19.38 17.89
CA PRO A 6 -35.15 18.84 16.95
C PRO A 6 -34.39 18.17 15.81
N LEU A 7 -34.46 16.85 15.72
CA LEU A 7 -33.91 16.07 14.63
C LEU A 7 -34.74 16.37 13.38
N GLY A 8 -34.36 17.40 12.61
CA GLY A 8 -34.90 17.60 11.28
C GLY A 8 -34.74 16.31 10.47
N ASN A 9 -35.87 15.73 10.03
CA ASN A 9 -36.02 14.54 9.18
C ASN A 9 -34.73 13.72 8.93
N ARG A 10 -34.25 12.99 9.94
CA ARG A 10 -33.26 11.93 9.70
C ARG A 10 -33.97 10.74 9.09
N ILE A 11 -33.41 10.22 8.00
CA ILE A 11 -33.97 9.08 7.27
C ILE A 11 -33.25 7.82 7.74
N ALA A 12 -33.87 7.08 8.67
CA ALA A 12 -33.23 5.96 9.37
C ALA A 12 -32.66 4.89 8.44
N TRP A 13 -33.35 4.55 7.34
CA TRP A 13 -32.85 3.54 6.40
C TRP A 13 -31.55 3.98 5.69
N ILE A 14 -31.35 5.28 5.46
CA ILE A 14 -30.11 5.82 4.85
C ILE A 14 -28.95 5.70 5.83
N ASP A 15 -29.19 6.05 7.10
CA ASP A 15 -28.18 5.93 8.14
C ASP A 15 -27.76 4.45 8.32
N THR A 16 -28.72 3.52 8.29
CA THR A 16 -28.46 2.07 8.29
C THR A 16 -27.70 1.60 7.04
N ALA A 17 -28.09 2.05 5.85
CA ALA A 17 -27.41 1.69 4.60
C ALA A 17 -25.95 2.18 4.59
N ARG A 18 -25.69 3.38 5.13
CA ARG A 18 -24.33 3.90 5.32
C ARG A 18 -23.52 3.06 6.30
N ALA A 19 -24.11 2.66 7.41
CA ALA A 19 -23.44 1.82 8.40
C ALA A 19 -23.04 0.47 7.78
N TYR A 20 -23.93 -0.17 7.02
CA TYR A 20 -23.61 -1.38 6.27
C TYR A 20 -22.53 -1.14 5.21
N GLY A 21 -22.60 -0.04 4.46
CA GLY A 21 -21.56 0.33 3.50
C GLY A 21 -20.17 0.46 4.15
N ILE A 22 -20.07 1.14 5.29
CA ILE A 22 -18.81 1.31 6.03
C ILE A 22 -18.30 -0.04 6.54
N PHE A 23 -19.19 -0.86 7.11
CA PHE A 23 -18.83 -2.21 7.54
C PHE A 23 -18.31 -3.07 6.38
N LEU A 24 -18.96 -3.00 5.22
CA LEU A 24 -18.58 -3.76 4.03
C LEU A 24 -17.21 -3.34 3.49
N VAL A 25 -16.84 -2.05 3.57
CA VAL A 25 -15.47 -1.59 3.23
C VAL A 25 -14.44 -2.28 4.12
N TYR A 26 -14.66 -2.27 5.43
CA TYR A 26 -13.75 -2.93 6.38
C TYR A 26 -13.68 -4.45 6.15
N TYR A 27 -14.84 -5.09 6.02
CA TYR A 27 -14.94 -6.52 5.71
C TYR A 27 -14.23 -6.85 4.40
N GLY A 28 -14.40 -6.03 3.36
CA GLY A 28 -13.74 -6.16 2.06
C GLY A 28 -12.23 -6.22 2.17
N HIS A 29 -11.60 -5.28 2.88
CA HIS A 29 -10.14 -5.29 3.10
C HIS A 29 -9.67 -6.50 3.94
N LEU A 30 -10.48 -6.92 4.92
CA LEU A 30 -10.17 -8.09 5.74
C LEU A 30 -10.17 -9.37 4.89
N VAL A 31 -11.19 -9.58 4.05
CA VAL A 31 -11.26 -10.76 3.17
C VAL A 31 -10.33 -10.67 1.96
N GLU A 32 -10.01 -9.48 1.47
CA GLU A 32 -9.01 -9.26 0.44
C GLU A 32 -7.64 -9.78 0.90
N SER A 33 -7.27 -9.48 2.14
CA SER A 33 -6.03 -9.98 2.76
C SER A 33 -6.01 -11.51 2.78
N MET A 34 -7.15 -12.15 3.05
CA MET A 34 -7.28 -13.62 2.97
C MET A 34 -7.27 -14.16 1.54
N GLY A 35 -7.83 -13.43 0.58
CA GLY A 35 -7.81 -13.79 -0.84
C GLY A 35 -6.40 -13.78 -1.42
N LYS A 36 -5.59 -12.78 -1.05
CA LYS A 36 -4.16 -12.69 -1.42
C LYS A 36 -3.34 -13.86 -0.89
N MET A 37 -3.75 -14.48 0.22
CA MET A 37 -3.18 -15.72 0.74
C MET A 37 -3.62 -17.00 0.00
N GLY A 38 -4.34 -16.86 -1.14
CA GLY A 38 -4.74 -17.97 -2.00
C GLY A 38 -6.13 -18.56 -1.71
N ASN A 39 -6.95 -17.90 -0.89
CA ASN A 39 -8.32 -18.35 -0.62
C ASN A 39 -9.29 -17.87 -1.70
N GLU A 40 -9.71 -18.75 -2.59
CA GLU A 40 -10.63 -18.43 -3.70
C GLU A 40 -12.00 -17.94 -3.23
N ALA A 41 -12.52 -18.48 -2.11
CA ALA A 41 -13.81 -18.03 -1.56
C ALA A 41 -13.71 -16.59 -1.02
N ALA A 42 -12.58 -16.24 -0.40
CA ALA A 42 -12.31 -14.88 0.06
C ALA A 42 -12.14 -13.91 -1.12
N LEU A 43 -11.53 -14.36 -2.23
CA LEU A 43 -11.44 -13.59 -3.46
C LEU A 43 -12.83 -13.31 -4.06
N ALA A 44 -13.73 -14.30 -4.06
CA ALA A 44 -15.10 -14.12 -4.50
C ALA A 44 -15.88 -13.11 -3.62
N HIS A 45 -15.72 -13.18 -2.30
CA HIS A 45 -16.30 -12.21 -1.38
C HIS A 45 -15.77 -10.79 -1.62
N THR A 46 -14.47 -10.66 -1.87
CA THR A 46 -13.83 -9.37 -2.21
C THR A 46 -14.47 -8.77 -3.46
N LYS A 47 -14.55 -9.54 -4.55
CA LYS A 47 -15.18 -9.10 -5.80
C LYS A 47 -16.64 -8.70 -5.61
N LEU A 48 -17.40 -9.46 -4.81
CA LEU A 48 -18.79 -9.15 -4.52
C LEU A 48 -18.93 -7.82 -3.78
N VAL A 49 -18.16 -7.59 -2.73
CA VAL A 49 -18.17 -6.33 -1.97
C VAL A 49 -17.77 -5.16 -2.86
N TYR A 50 -16.72 -5.34 -3.67
CA TYR A 50 -16.19 -4.31 -4.57
C TYR A 50 -17.18 -3.91 -5.67
N ALA A 51 -18.07 -4.82 -6.08
CA ALA A 51 -19.06 -4.56 -7.12
C ALA A 51 -20.11 -3.50 -6.75
N PHE A 52 -20.37 -3.23 -5.46
CA PHE A 52 -21.47 -2.34 -5.07
C PHE A 52 -21.20 -1.36 -3.94
N HIS A 53 -20.16 -1.51 -3.12
CA HIS A 53 -19.99 -0.60 -1.97
C HIS A 53 -19.72 0.87 -2.38
N MET A 54 -18.88 1.11 -3.40
CA MET A 54 -18.68 2.47 -3.95
C MET A 54 -19.94 3.01 -4.66
N PRO A 55 -20.60 2.24 -5.55
CA PRO A 55 -21.90 2.63 -6.11
C PRO A 55 -22.96 2.98 -5.04
N LEU A 56 -23.01 2.23 -3.93
CA LEU A 56 -23.92 2.49 -2.82
C LEU A 56 -23.70 3.88 -2.22
N PHE A 57 -22.45 4.27 -1.93
CA PHE A 57 -22.15 5.60 -1.41
C PHE A 57 -22.47 6.72 -2.40
N ILE A 58 -22.26 6.50 -3.70
CA ILE A 58 -22.63 7.46 -4.75
C ILE A 58 -24.16 7.65 -4.78
N LEU A 59 -24.94 6.57 -4.77
CA LEU A 59 -26.40 6.65 -4.77
C LEU A 59 -26.95 7.37 -3.52
N LEU A 60 -26.43 7.03 -2.34
CA LEU A 60 -26.85 7.65 -1.08
C LEU A 60 -26.44 9.12 -0.97
N SER A 61 -25.28 9.49 -1.52
CA SER A 61 -24.82 10.89 -1.55
C SER A 61 -25.64 11.74 -2.53
N GLY A 62 -25.95 11.22 -3.72
CA GLY A 62 -26.83 11.85 -4.70
C GLY A 62 -28.25 12.05 -4.19
N TYR A 63 -28.83 11.03 -3.52
CA TYR A 63 -30.17 11.13 -2.93
C TYR A 63 -30.28 12.26 -1.87
N LEU A 64 -29.20 12.53 -1.14
CA LEU A 64 -29.16 13.57 -0.11
C LEU A 64 -28.55 14.90 -0.59
N ALA A 65 -28.21 15.01 -1.88
CA ALA A 65 -27.61 16.20 -2.44
C ALA A 65 -28.61 17.37 -2.40
N LYS A 66 -28.14 18.52 -1.92
CA LYS A 66 -28.92 19.76 -1.89
C LYS A 66 -28.83 20.45 -3.26
N SER A 67 -29.94 21.02 -3.73
CA SER A 67 -30.02 21.73 -5.01
C SER A 67 -29.28 23.07 -5.04
N GLN A 68 -29.04 23.69 -3.87
CA GLN A 68 -28.32 24.95 -3.76
C GLN A 68 -26.87 24.72 -3.33
N LEU A 69 -25.94 25.16 -4.18
CA LEU A 69 -24.52 25.08 -3.90
C LEU A 69 -24.07 26.29 -3.08
N PRO A 70 -23.30 26.08 -2.00
CA PRO A 70 -22.68 27.18 -1.29
C PRO A 70 -21.61 27.87 -2.17
N GLY A 71 -21.25 29.10 -1.81
CA GLY A 71 -20.13 29.79 -2.46
C GLY A 71 -18.82 29.00 -2.34
N PRO A 72 -17.87 29.13 -3.30
CA PRO A 72 -16.63 28.33 -3.34
C PRO A 72 -15.84 28.32 -2.04
N TRP A 73 -15.70 29.47 -1.39
CA TRP A 73 -14.98 29.58 -0.11
C TRP A 73 -15.70 28.86 1.03
N THR A 74 -17.01 29.01 1.12
CA THR A 74 -17.83 28.34 2.14
C THR A 74 -17.84 26.82 1.95
N PHE A 75 -17.89 26.37 0.70
CA PHE A 75 -17.74 24.96 0.34
C PHE A 75 -16.39 24.43 0.80
N LEU A 76 -15.30 25.03 0.33
CA LEU A 76 -13.94 24.58 0.62
C LEU A 76 -13.64 24.56 2.12
N LYS A 77 -14.00 25.63 2.84
CA LYS A 77 -13.80 25.72 4.30
C LYS A 77 -14.53 24.59 5.03
N LYS A 78 -15.80 24.35 4.67
CA LYS A 78 -16.59 23.28 5.27
C LYS A 78 -15.97 21.92 4.97
N GLN A 79 -15.64 21.68 3.72
CA GLN A 79 -15.10 20.41 3.26
C GLN A 79 -13.75 20.09 3.92
N ALA A 80 -12.84 21.06 3.96
CA ALA A 80 -11.56 20.95 4.67
C ALA A 80 -11.77 20.65 6.16
N ALA A 81 -12.67 21.36 6.82
CA ALA A 81 -12.98 21.13 8.24
C ALA A 81 -13.61 19.75 8.51
N THR A 82 -14.40 19.20 7.58
CA THR A 82 -15.07 17.91 7.78
C THR A 82 -14.28 16.70 7.30
N ARG A 83 -13.31 16.89 6.40
CA ARG A 83 -12.54 15.79 5.78
C ARG A 83 -11.05 15.85 6.12
N LEU A 84 -10.41 17.00 5.90
CA LEU A 84 -8.96 17.14 6.10
C LEU A 84 -8.59 17.30 7.57
N LEU A 85 -9.43 17.96 8.38
CA LEU A 85 -9.16 18.11 9.81
C LEU A 85 -9.09 16.75 10.53
N PRO A 86 -10.03 15.79 10.33
CA PRO A 86 -9.88 14.44 10.85
C PRO A 86 -8.62 13.73 10.36
N VAL A 87 -8.26 13.86 9.07
CA VAL A 87 -7.01 13.30 8.52
C VAL A 87 -5.81 13.82 9.31
N VAL A 88 -5.69 15.14 9.45
CA VAL A 88 -4.59 15.77 10.20
C VAL A 88 -4.60 15.33 11.66
N PHE A 89 -5.76 15.33 12.32
CA PHE A 89 -5.91 14.92 13.72
C PHE A 89 -5.40 13.49 13.93
N PHE A 90 -5.89 12.53 13.14
CA PHE A 90 -5.48 11.14 13.30
C PHE A 90 -4.02 10.91 12.88
N SER A 91 -3.52 11.60 11.85
CA SER A 91 -2.10 11.53 11.47
C SER A 91 -1.18 12.01 12.59
N VAL A 92 -1.49 13.13 13.25
CA VAL A 92 -0.73 13.64 14.39
C VAL A 92 -0.84 12.72 15.60
N MET A 93 -2.03 12.13 15.82
CA MET A 93 -2.26 11.19 16.92
C MET A 93 -1.50 9.85 16.71
N MET A 94 -1.46 9.34 15.48
CA MET A 94 -0.81 8.07 15.16
C MET A 94 0.71 8.15 15.21
N MET A 95 1.28 9.33 14.90
CA MET A 95 2.73 9.54 14.87
C MET A 95 3.47 9.11 16.15
N PRO A 96 3.06 9.50 17.38
CA PRO A 96 3.64 8.98 18.61
C PRO A 96 3.03 7.64 19.07
N LEU A 97 1.80 7.34 18.65
CA LEU A 97 1.09 6.14 19.09
C LEU A 97 1.68 4.87 18.48
N ILE A 98 2.13 4.90 17.23
CA ILE A 98 2.72 3.73 16.57
C ILE A 98 3.99 3.25 17.32
N PRO A 99 5.02 4.09 17.55
CA PRO A 99 6.18 3.68 18.34
C PRO A 99 5.84 3.27 19.78
N LEU A 100 4.84 3.92 20.39
CA LEU A 100 4.37 3.56 21.72
C LEU A 100 3.75 2.15 21.72
N LEU A 101 2.88 1.86 20.76
CA LEU A 101 2.25 0.54 20.61
C LEU A 101 3.29 -0.54 20.33
N GLU A 102 4.28 -0.27 19.49
CA GLU A 102 5.41 -1.16 19.25
C GLU A 102 6.16 -1.45 20.57
N SER A 103 6.47 -0.41 21.36
CA SER A 103 7.17 -0.56 22.63
C SER A 103 6.37 -1.32 23.71
N VAL A 104 5.03 -1.17 23.73
CA VAL A 104 4.15 -1.76 24.74
C VAL A 104 3.73 -3.18 24.36
N MET A 105 3.42 -3.41 23.09
CA MET A 105 2.98 -4.71 22.61
C MET A 105 4.15 -5.64 22.26
N GLY A 106 5.40 -5.15 22.33
CA GLY A 106 6.57 -5.89 21.88
C GLY A 106 6.44 -6.28 20.40
N TRP A 107 5.70 -5.49 19.63
CA TRP A 107 5.53 -5.73 18.21
C TRP A 107 6.78 -5.21 17.54
N GLU A 108 7.81 -6.06 17.44
CA GLU A 108 8.88 -5.83 16.47
C GLU A 108 8.21 -5.82 15.10
N GLY A 109 8.01 -4.63 14.54
CA GLY A 109 7.27 -4.44 13.28
C GLY A 109 7.89 -5.16 12.08
N TRP A 110 9.03 -5.81 12.27
CA TRP A 110 9.81 -6.51 11.26
C TRP A 110 9.90 -7.98 11.61
N ASP A 111 9.17 -8.80 10.85
CA ASP A 111 9.39 -10.24 10.87
C ASP A 111 10.78 -10.52 10.26
N PRO A 112 11.69 -11.20 10.98
CA PRO A 112 13.02 -11.54 10.46
C PRO A 112 12.96 -12.56 9.30
N ALA A 113 11.78 -13.03 8.92
CA ALA A 113 11.55 -13.89 7.77
C ALA A 113 10.80 -13.17 6.63
N MET A 114 11.26 -13.43 5.40
CA MET A 114 10.52 -13.17 4.18
C MET A 114 9.18 -13.90 4.17
N LYS A 115 8.13 -13.21 3.73
CA LYS A 115 6.79 -13.78 3.51
C LYS A 115 6.47 -13.85 2.01
N ALA A 116 5.73 -14.89 1.63
CA ALA A 116 5.24 -15.05 0.26
C ALA A 116 4.31 -13.88 -0.16
N GLU A 117 3.60 -13.31 0.80
CA GLU A 117 2.65 -12.20 0.62
C GLU A 117 3.31 -10.90 0.19
N TRP A 118 4.63 -10.76 0.39
CA TRP A 118 5.37 -9.55 -0.03
C TRP A 118 5.75 -9.57 -1.51
N VAL A 119 5.52 -10.69 -2.20
CA VAL A 119 5.91 -10.88 -3.60
C VAL A 119 4.67 -10.77 -4.49
N ASP A 120 4.48 -9.59 -5.06
CA ASP A 120 3.40 -9.31 -6.01
C ASP A 120 3.69 -9.90 -7.41
N ASP A 121 4.97 -9.91 -7.83
CA ASP A 121 5.41 -10.43 -9.14
C ASP A 121 6.43 -11.57 -8.97
N TRP A 122 5.90 -12.79 -8.88
CA TRP A 122 6.69 -14.02 -8.75
C TRP A 122 7.61 -14.30 -9.95
N PRO A 123 7.17 -14.15 -11.22
CA PRO A 123 8.07 -14.25 -12.36
C PRO A 123 9.26 -13.29 -12.30
N LYS A 124 9.05 -12.03 -11.91
CA LYS A 124 10.12 -11.04 -11.73
C LYS A 124 11.11 -11.48 -10.65
N LEU A 125 10.64 -11.89 -9.48
CA LEU A 125 11.49 -12.41 -8.41
C LEU A 125 12.35 -13.58 -8.90
N CYS A 126 11.72 -14.54 -9.59
CA CYS A 126 12.41 -15.73 -10.08
C CYS A 126 13.49 -15.39 -11.12
N LYS A 127 13.23 -14.46 -12.05
CA LYS A 127 14.23 -13.96 -13.00
C LYS A 127 15.41 -13.26 -12.30
N ARG A 128 15.15 -12.58 -11.18
CA ARG A 128 16.20 -11.94 -10.38
C ARG A 128 17.02 -12.95 -9.57
N LEU A 129 16.38 -14.01 -9.07
CA LEU A 129 17.08 -15.10 -8.37
C LEU A 129 17.99 -15.92 -9.28
N VAL A 130 17.55 -16.22 -10.51
CA VAL A 130 18.36 -16.96 -11.47
C VAL A 130 19.44 -16.02 -12.03
N PRO A 131 20.74 -16.33 -11.86
CA PRO A 131 21.80 -15.51 -12.41
C PRO A 131 21.77 -15.57 -13.95
N PRO A 132 22.11 -14.45 -14.64
CA PRO A 132 22.17 -14.43 -16.10
C PRO A 132 23.20 -15.44 -16.63
N HIS A 133 22.94 -15.99 -17.83
CA HIS A 133 23.84 -16.94 -18.49
C HIS A 133 25.19 -16.32 -18.92
N ASP A 134 25.25 -15.00 -19.05
CA ASP A 134 26.41 -14.27 -19.54
C ASP A 134 27.02 -13.44 -18.42
N GLY A 135 28.10 -13.95 -17.81
CA GLY A 135 29.24 -13.20 -17.25
C GLY A 135 29.01 -12.00 -16.33
N ASP A 136 27.79 -11.73 -15.88
CA ASP A 136 27.47 -10.52 -15.15
C ASP A 136 28.02 -10.66 -13.72
N GLN A 137 29.01 -9.82 -13.42
CA GLN A 137 29.70 -9.76 -12.14
C GLN A 137 28.82 -9.15 -11.03
N GLU A 138 27.53 -9.51 -10.95
CA GLU A 138 26.76 -9.34 -9.73
C GLU A 138 27.06 -10.51 -8.81
N SER A 139 28.29 -10.50 -8.27
CA SER A 139 28.86 -11.48 -7.33
C SER A 139 27.87 -11.92 -6.25
N ASP A 140 26.97 -11.03 -5.83
CA ASP A 140 26.03 -11.27 -4.74
C ASP A 140 24.78 -12.05 -5.17
N ARG A 141 24.25 -11.84 -6.38
CA ARG A 141 23.13 -12.67 -6.90
C ARG A 141 23.59 -14.08 -7.22
N THR A 142 24.79 -14.22 -7.78
CA THR A 142 25.43 -15.52 -8.00
C THR A 142 25.69 -16.23 -6.67
N ARG A 143 26.18 -15.51 -5.65
CA ARG A 143 26.37 -16.05 -4.29
C ARG A 143 25.06 -16.55 -3.67
N LEU A 144 24.00 -15.76 -3.75
CA LEU A 144 22.67 -16.18 -3.31
C LEU A 144 22.28 -17.48 -4.04
N TRP A 145 22.35 -17.48 -5.37
CA TRP A 145 21.98 -18.62 -6.20
C TRP A 145 22.79 -19.90 -5.91
N GLU A 146 24.09 -19.79 -5.66
CA GLU A 146 24.95 -20.94 -5.36
C GLU A 146 24.56 -21.60 -4.03
N ARG A 147 24.13 -20.81 -3.05
CA ARG A 147 23.68 -21.30 -1.74
C ARG A 147 22.22 -21.75 -1.72
N PHE A 148 21.43 -21.45 -2.76
CA PHE A 148 20.06 -21.95 -2.87
C PHE A 148 20.00 -23.48 -3.00
N ALA A 149 19.14 -24.10 -2.20
CA ALA A 149 18.87 -25.53 -2.30
C ALA A 149 18.32 -25.92 -3.68
N GLU A 150 18.70 -27.09 -4.17
CA GLU A 150 18.33 -27.57 -5.51
C GLU A 150 16.81 -27.56 -5.81
N PRO A 151 15.92 -27.97 -4.87
CA PRO A 151 14.48 -27.87 -5.10
C PRO A 151 14.01 -26.44 -5.36
N ALA A 152 14.59 -25.45 -4.67
CA ALA A 152 14.25 -24.05 -4.86
C ALA A 152 14.81 -23.50 -6.18
N ARG A 153 16.01 -23.93 -6.60
CA ARG A 153 16.58 -23.58 -7.91
C ARG A 153 15.71 -24.06 -9.07
N GLN A 154 15.16 -25.27 -8.98
CA GLN A 154 14.27 -25.80 -10.01
C GLN A 154 12.97 -24.99 -10.12
N VAL A 155 12.35 -24.69 -8.97
CA VAL A 155 11.13 -23.86 -8.94
C VAL A 155 11.41 -22.44 -9.44
N ALA A 156 12.52 -21.82 -9.04
CA ALA A 156 12.91 -20.50 -9.50
C ALA A 156 13.13 -20.47 -11.03
N ARG A 157 13.75 -21.50 -11.63
CA ARG A 157 13.87 -21.60 -13.09
C ARG A 157 12.51 -21.70 -13.79
N GLN A 158 11.57 -22.47 -13.22
CA GLN A 158 10.22 -22.59 -13.77
C GLN A 158 9.49 -21.24 -13.72
N GLY A 159 9.52 -20.55 -12.58
CA GLY A 159 8.92 -19.22 -12.42
C GLY A 159 9.58 -18.17 -13.32
N ALA A 160 10.89 -18.23 -13.50
CA ALA A 160 11.62 -17.32 -14.39
C ALA A 160 11.21 -17.50 -15.87
N GLY A 161 10.85 -18.73 -16.25
CA GLY A 161 10.27 -19.07 -17.56
C GLY A 161 8.81 -18.66 -17.74
N GLY A 162 8.19 -18.02 -16.74
CA GLY A 162 6.81 -17.52 -16.80
C GLY A 162 5.74 -18.55 -16.37
N ALA A 163 6.14 -19.65 -15.72
CA ALA A 163 5.17 -20.60 -15.16
C ALA A 163 4.42 -19.97 -13.98
N ASP A 164 3.11 -20.21 -13.90
CA ASP A 164 2.33 -19.85 -12.72
C ASP A 164 2.69 -20.82 -11.57
N LEU A 165 3.22 -20.26 -10.49
CA LEU A 165 3.74 -21.04 -9.36
C LEU A 165 2.61 -21.39 -8.40
N SER A 166 2.47 -22.68 -8.10
CA SER A 166 1.55 -23.15 -7.05
C SER A 166 1.94 -22.58 -5.67
N PRO A 167 1.00 -22.51 -4.70
CA PRO A 167 1.32 -22.07 -3.33
C PRO A 167 2.46 -22.87 -2.68
N ALA A 168 2.56 -24.17 -2.97
CA ALA A 168 3.65 -25.01 -2.50
C ALA A 168 4.99 -24.62 -3.12
N ALA A 169 5.01 -24.34 -4.43
CA ALA A 169 6.20 -23.87 -5.14
C ALA A 169 6.69 -22.51 -4.59
N LYS A 170 5.77 -21.55 -4.38
CA LYS A 170 6.05 -20.25 -3.74
C LYS A 170 6.67 -20.43 -2.35
N LYS A 171 6.10 -21.32 -1.54
CA LYS A 171 6.61 -21.65 -0.20
C LYS A 171 8.03 -22.23 -0.24
N THR A 172 8.35 -23.06 -1.24
CA THR A 172 9.70 -23.62 -1.42
C THR A 172 10.74 -22.52 -1.61
N ILE A 173 10.46 -21.51 -2.45
CA ILE A 173 11.36 -20.37 -2.66
C ILE A 173 11.54 -19.57 -1.35
N VAL A 174 10.44 -19.21 -0.69
CA VAL A 174 10.48 -18.41 0.54
C VAL A 174 11.24 -19.13 1.66
N THR A 175 11.03 -20.44 1.80
CA THR A 175 11.74 -21.25 2.80
C THR A 175 13.24 -21.28 2.52
N ALA A 176 13.64 -21.39 1.26
CA ALA A 176 15.05 -21.35 0.88
C ALA A 176 15.69 -20.00 1.22
N ILE A 177 15.02 -18.89 0.90
CA ILE A 177 15.49 -17.54 1.26
C ILE A 177 15.65 -17.44 2.78
N ASN A 178 14.61 -17.75 3.54
CA ASN A 178 14.63 -17.67 5.00
C ASN A 178 15.68 -18.55 5.67
N THR A 179 16.07 -19.66 5.04
CA THR A 179 17.17 -20.50 5.50
C THR A 179 18.52 -19.79 5.35
N LEU A 180 18.72 -19.08 4.24
CA LEU A 180 19.92 -18.28 3.99
C LEU A 180 20.02 -17.08 4.93
N LEU A 181 18.90 -16.46 5.30
CA LEU A 181 18.92 -15.28 6.17
C LEU A 181 19.55 -15.55 7.55
N ALA A 182 19.57 -16.79 8.01
CA ALA A 182 20.22 -17.16 9.27
C ALA A 182 21.76 -17.27 9.16
N ASP A 183 22.31 -17.27 7.94
CA ASP A 183 23.74 -17.42 7.67
C ASP A 183 24.48 -16.09 7.90
N ARG A 184 25.35 -16.06 8.91
CA ARG A 184 26.12 -14.86 9.28
C ARG A 184 27.12 -14.44 8.20
N ASP A 185 27.51 -15.38 7.33
CA ASP A 185 28.47 -15.16 6.26
C ASP A 185 27.77 -15.01 4.89
N LEU A 186 26.46 -14.73 4.88
CA LEU A 186 25.70 -14.51 3.65
C LEU A 186 26.22 -13.29 2.89
N PHE A 187 26.48 -12.20 3.61
CA PHE A 187 27.07 -10.97 3.08
C PHE A 187 28.29 -10.57 3.92
N SER A 188 29.47 -10.48 3.31
CA SER A 188 30.67 -10.01 4.00
C SER A 188 30.96 -8.54 3.67
N PRO A 189 31.55 -7.76 4.59
CA PRO A 189 31.99 -6.39 4.30
C PRO A 189 32.92 -6.31 3.09
N GLU A 190 33.72 -7.36 2.89
CA GLU A 190 34.65 -7.51 1.77
C GLU A 190 33.92 -7.70 0.43
N SER A 191 32.81 -8.46 0.40
CA SER A 191 32.04 -8.67 -0.84
C SER A 191 31.30 -7.41 -1.29
N LEU A 192 31.01 -6.50 -0.36
CA LEU A 192 30.29 -5.26 -0.59
C LEU A 192 31.23 -4.04 -0.63
N ALA A 193 32.54 -4.24 -0.43
CA ALA A 193 33.55 -3.18 -0.42
C ALA A 193 33.62 -2.47 -1.78
N GLY A 194 33.68 -1.13 -1.75
CA GLY A 194 33.76 -0.29 -2.95
C GLY A 194 32.42 -0.05 -3.66
N ARG A 195 31.31 -0.61 -3.17
CA ARG A 195 29.96 -0.31 -3.66
C ARG A 195 29.42 0.94 -2.97
N LYS A 196 28.70 1.79 -3.70
CA LYS A 196 27.97 2.92 -3.12
C LYS A 196 26.64 2.41 -2.58
N LEU A 197 26.65 1.96 -1.34
CA LEU A 197 25.46 1.44 -0.67
C LEU A 197 24.57 2.60 -0.16
N PRO A 198 23.23 2.41 -0.11
CA PRO A 198 22.35 3.28 0.67
C PRO A 198 22.80 3.39 2.13
N TYR A 199 22.48 4.49 2.81
CA TYR A 199 22.94 4.78 4.17
C TYR A 199 22.55 3.67 5.17
N GLU A 200 21.37 3.09 4.98
CA GLU A 200 20.75 2.06 5.82
C GLU A 200 21.46 0.74 5.62
N ILE A 201 21.79 0.41 4.37
CA ILE A 201 22.51 -0.82 4.04
C ILE A 201 23.93 -0.74 4.61
N GLN A 202 24.57 0.43 4.53
CA GLN A 202 25.85 0.66 5.17
C GLN A 202 25.73 0.58 6.70
N GLN A 203 24.74 1.23 7.30
CA GLN A 203 24.49 1.21 8.74
C GLN A 203 24.20 -0.22 9.23
N ALA A 204 23.42 -0.98 8.49
CA ALA A 204 23.06 -2.34 8.83
C ALA A 204 24.29 -3.25 8.71
N LEU A 205 25.17 -3.04 7.72
CA LEU A 205 26.46 -3.76 7.62
C LEU A 205 27.40 -3.42 8.78
N ASP A 206 27.48 -2.14 9.15
CA ASP A 206 28.29 -1.65 10.28
C ASP A 206 27.76 -2.20 11.62
N GLN A 207 26.44 -2.36 11.76
CA GLN A 207 25.78 -2.98 12.92
C GLN A 207 25.96 -4.51 12.94
N GLY A 208 25.83 -5.16 11.79
CA GLY A 208 26.02 -6.60 11.62
C GLY A 208 27.46 -7.04 11.93
N THR A 209 28.45 -6.20 11.65
CA THR A 209 29.85 -6.46 12.00
C THR A 209 30.17 -6.27 13.48
N THR A 210 29.36 -5.52 14.23
CA THR A 210 29.70 -5.11 15.61
C THR A 210 28.83 -5.75 16.70
N ASN A 211 27.61 -6.24 16.40
CA ASN A 211 26.65 -6.56 17.47
C ASN A 211 25.68 -7.74 17.22
N LEU A 212 26.13 -8.83 16.59
CA LEU A 212 25.28 -10.01 16.35
C LEU A 212 25.39 -11.05 17.47
N ALA A 213 24.89 -10.75 18.66
CA ALA A 213 24.62 -11.78 19.68
C ALA A 213 23.27 -12.48 19.43
N ASP A 214 22.32 -11.79 18.80
CA ASP A 214 20.95 -12.23 18.55
C ASP A 214 20.74 -12.71 17.10
N GLY A 215 20.05 -13.84 16.93
CA GLY A 215 19.81 -14.47 15.62
C GLY A 215 18.78 -13.74 14.76
N ASP A 216 17.83 -13.02 15.37
CA ASP A 216 16.80 -12.29 14.63
C ASP A 216 17.34 -10.99 14.03
N ALA A 217 18.29 -10.34 14.71
CA ALA A 217 19.05 -9.22 14.16
C ALA A 217 19.85 -9.62 12.90
N VAL A 218 20.49 -10.81 12.90
CA VAL A 218 21.20 -11.35 11.72
C VAL A 218 20.24 -11.51 10.55
N ARG A 219 19.07 -12.11 10.81
CA ARG A 219 18.06 -12.40 9.80
C ARG A 219 17.48 -11.13 9.19
N SER A 220 17.09 -10.17 10.01
CA SER A 220 16.58 -8.87 9.57
C SER A 220 17.60 -8.11 8.73
N HIS A 221 18.88 -8.15 9.11
CA HIS A 221 19.95 -7.54 8.32
C HIS A 221 20.14 -8.21 6.96
N ASN A 222 20.28 -9.54 6.95
CA ASN A 222 20.43 -10.32 5.73
C ASN A 222 19.22 -10.19 4.79
N LEU A 223 18.02 -10.01 5.35
CA LEU A 223 16.80 -9.81 4.58
C LEU A 223 16.87 -8.51 3.78
N GLN A 224 17.29 -7.41 4.41
CA GLN A 224 17.44 -6.11 3.75
C GLN A 224 18.46 -6.18 2.61
N LEU A 225 19.62 -6.80 2.86
CA LEU A 225 20.66 -6.97 1.85
C LEU A 225 20.22 -7.89 0.71
N THR A 226 19.53 -8.99 1.01
CA THR A 226 18.99 -9.91 0.00
C THR A 226 18.00 -9.18 -0.89
N TRP A 227 17.10 -8.40 -0.30
CA TRP A 227 16.09 -7.66 -1.05
C TRP A 227 16.70 -6.57 -1.93
N TRP A 228 17.64 -5.78 -1.38
CA TRP A 228 18.43 -4.81 -2.15
C TRP A 228 19.19 -5.47 -3.31
N THR A 229 19.78 -6.66 -3.07
CA THR A 229 20.50 -7.42 -4.11
C THR A 229 19.57 -7.86 -5.24
N LEU A 230 18.32 -8.22 -4.94
CA LEU A 230 17.36 -8.69 -5.93
C LEU A 230 16.68 -7.55 -6.70
N TYR A 231 16.49 -6.41 -6.06
CA TYR A 231 15.74 -5.30 -6.63
C TYR A 231 16.39 -3.94 -6.37
N PRO A 232 17.63 -3.67 -6.78
CA PRO A 232 18.35 -2.43 -6.45
C PRO A 232 17.70 -1.14 -6.96
N GLU A 233 16.72 -1.24 -7.87
CA GLU A 233 15.97 -0.11 -8.43
C GLU A 233 14.70 0.32 -7.67
N GLU A 234 14.07 -0.58 -6.90
CA GLU A 234 12.83 -0.30 -6.18
C GLU A 234 13.06 0.46 -4.87
N GLU A 235 13.10 1.78 -4.92
CA GLU A 235 13.40 2.66 -3.77
C GLU A 235 12.46 2.48 -2.54
N TRP A 236 11.36 1.75 -2.66
CA TRP A 236 10.24 1.80 -1.72
C TRP A 236 10.50 1.12 -0.38
N TRP A 237 11.37 0.11 -0.33
CA TRP A 237 11.59 -0.73 0.85
C TRP A 237 12.90 -0.47 1.60
N TRP A 238 13.82 0.32 1.03
CA TRP A 238 15.07 0.71 1.70
C TRP A 238 15.23 2.22 1.86
N GLU A 239 14.24 3.04 1.51
CA GLU A 239 14.28 4.48 1.79
C GLU A 239 14.20 4.76 3.30
N GLY A 240 15.23 4.36 4.02
CA GLY A 240 15.68 5.10 5.16
C GLY A 240 16.51 6.29 4.68
N GLY A 241 16.69 7.19 5.63
CA GLY A 241 17.74 8.18 5.67
C GLY A 241 17.87 8.55 7.14
N PRO A 242 18.54 9.66 7.46
CA PRO A 242 18.30 10.32 8.73
C PRO A 242 16.79 10.44 8.96
N TYR A 243 16.29 10.15 10.17
CA TYR A 243 14.86 10.13 10.51
C TYR A 243 14.07 11.32 9.92
N TRP A 244 14.69 12.50 9.87
CA TRP A 244 14.10 13.72 9.29
C TRP A 244 13.82 13.63 7.78
N LYS A 245 14.61 12.89 6.98
CA LYS A 245 14.39 12.74 5.53
C LYS A 245 13.15 11.91 5.26
N VAL A 246 13.04 10.76 5.93
CA VAL A 246 11.88 9.87 5.84
C VAL A 246 10.62 10.62 6.31
N TRP A 247 10.73 11.31 7.45
CA TRP A 247 9.66 12.14 7.97
C TRP A 247 9.22 13.24 6.98
N LEU A 248 10.17 13.97 6.40
CA LEU A 248 9.88 15.03 5.42
C LEU A 248 9.23 14.46 4.15
N LYS A 249 9.73 13.33 3.64
CA LYS A 249 9.10 12.63 2.52
C LYS A 249 7.66 12.27 2.85
N ASN A 250 7.41 11.63 3.99
CA ASN A 250 6.06 11.22 4.38
C ASN A 250 5.11 12.42 4.55
N VAL A 251 5.61 13.56 5.04
CA VAL A 251 4.87 14.83 5.04
C VAL A 251 4.56 15.30 3.62
N LEU A 252 5.55 15.33 2.72
CA LEU A 252 5.35 15.77 1.33
C LEU A 252 4.38 14.87 0.58
N THR A 253 4.47 13.54 0.78
CA THR A 253 3.55 12.56 0.20
C THR A 253 2.14 12.70 0.78
N THR A 254 2.02 13.01 2.08
CA THR A 254 0.73 13.39 2.71
C THR A 254 0.13 14.66 2.14
N LEU A 255 0.94 15.67 1.84
CA LEU A 255 0.46 16.89 1.18
C LEU A 255 0.05 16.65 -0.28
N ARG A 256 0.57 15.60 -0.93
CA ARG A 256 0.08 15.11 -2.22
C ARG A 256 -1.19 14.27 -2.10
N GLY A 257 -1.69 14.00 -0.89
CA GLY A 257 -2.92 13.29 -0.63
C GLY A 257 -2.77 11.84 -0.17
N TYR A 258 -1.56 11.32 0.01
CA TYR A 258 -1.37 9.97 0.56
C TYR A 258 -1.18 10.03 2.07
N PRO A 259 -2.13 9.56 2.90
CA PRO A 259 -2.01 9.72 4.35
C PRO A 259 -1.02 8.69 4.93
N GLU A 260 0.27 8.91 4.69
CA GLU A 260 1.39 8.04 5.10
C GLU A 260 1.39 7.80 6.63
N PHE A 261 0.94 8.78 7.40
CA PHE A 261 0.88 8.69 8.87
C PHE A 261 -0.39 8.00 9.39
N ASN A 262 -1.40 7.83 8.54
CA ASN A 262 -2.64 7.17 8.92
C ASN A 262 -3.41 6.69 7.69
N TRP A 263 -3.03 5.49 7.23
CA TRP A 263 -3.68 4.85 6.09
C TRP A 263 -5.19 4.84 6.23
N LEU A 264 -5.74 4.59 7.44
CA LEU A 264 -7.19 4.50 7.68
C LEU A 264 -8.00 5.71 7.19
N THR A 265 -7.38 6.88 7.02
CA THR A 265 -8.07 8.09 6.55
C THR A 265 -8.01 8.34 5.05
N TRP A 266 -7.46 7.42 4.26
CA TRP A 266 -7.34 7.54 2.79
C TRP A 266 -8.68 7.88 2.11
N PHE A 267 -9.77 7.25 2.54
CA PHE A 267 -11.10 7.48 1.99
C PHE A 267 -11.64 8.91 2.21
N LEU A 268 -11.18 9.62 3.26
CA LEU A 268 -11.58 11.01 3.49
C LEU A 268 -10.95 11.95 2.48
N ILE A 269 -9.75 11.61 2.00
CA ILE A 269 -9.05 12.33 0.95
C ILE A 269 -9.75 12.06 -0.39
N CYS A 270 -10.09 10.81 -0.70
CA CYS A 270 -10.93 10.48 -1.85
C CYS A 270 -12.24 11.27 -1.83
N LEU A 271 -12.94 11.29 -0.70
CA LEU A 271 -14.20 12.01 -0.56
C LEU A 271 -14.04 13.52 -0.72
N PHE A 272 -12.95 14.10 -0.23
CA PHE A 272 -12.61 15.51 -0.47
C PHE A 272 -12.40 15.78 -1.97
N THR A 273 -11.69 14.91 -2.67
CA THR A 273 -11.44 15.05 -4.11
C THR A 273 -12.73 14.90 -4.91
N VAL A 274 -13.52 13.85 -4.67
CA VAL A 274 -14.78 13.57 -5.39
C VAL A 274 -15.81 14.67 -5.18
N GLU A 275 -16.02 15.11 -3.95
CA GLU A 275 -16.96 16.19 -3.66
C GLU A 275 -16.48 17.51 -4.32
N GLY A 276 -15.17 17.73 -4.43
CA GLY A 276 -14.58 18.88 -5.15
C GLY A 276 -14.83 18.81 -6.66
N ILE A 277 -14.58 17.66 -7.29
CA ILE A 277 -14.89 17.39 -8.70
C ILE A 277 -16.39 17.59 -8.94
N HIS A 278 -17.24 17.00 -8.09
CA HIS A 278 -18.68 17.13 -8.18
C HIS A 278 -19.13 18.60 -8.06
N PHE A 279 -18.57 19.35 -7.09
CA PHE A 279 -18.86 20.77 -6.94
C PHE A 279 -18.56 21.56 -8.22
N LEU A 280 -17.43 21.29 -8.88
CA LEU A 280 -17.12 21.94 -10.15
C LEU A 280 -18.03 21.46 -11.29
N ALA A 281 -18.20 20.15 -11.43
CA ALA A 281 -18.94 19.52 -12.52
C ALA A 281 -20.42 19.90 -12.53
N VAL A 282 -21.09 19.90 -11.37
CA VAL A 282 -22.54 20.11 -11.28
C VAL A 282 -23.00 21.47 -11.84
N ARG A 283 -22.10 22.47 -11.91
CA ARG A 283 -22.36 23.77 -12.55
C ARG A 283 -22.66 23.66 -14.04
N PHE A 284 -22.14 22.60 -14.67
CA PHE A 284 -22.35 22.31 -16.09
C PHE A 284 -23.48 21.30 -16.31
N LEU A 285 -23.81 20.48 -15.29
CA LEU A 285 -24.83 19.42 -15.35
C LEU A 285 -26.27 19.93 -15.09
N THR A 286 -26.68 20.97 -15.81
CA THR A 286 -27.96 21.67 -15.58
C THR A 286 -29.17 21.05 -16.28
N SER A 287 -28.99 20.00 -17.10
CA SER A 287 -30.09 19.33 -17.80
C SER A 287 -29.88 17.82 -17.90
N SER A 288 -30.96 17.05 -18.02
CA SER A 288 -30.90 15.59 -18.14
C SER A 288 -30.04 15.11 -19.31
N ILE A 289 -30.02 15.86 -20.42
CA ILE A 289 -29.15 15.57 -21.57
C ILE A 289 -27.68 15.77 -21.22
N ARG A 290 -27.34 16.86 -20.52
CA ARG A 290 -25.95 17.12 -20.07
C ARG A 290 -25.49 16.09 -19.05
N VAL A 291 -26.38 15.66 -18.15
CA VAL A 291 -26.12 14.54 -17.22
C VAL A 291 -25.89 13.25 -18.01
N ALA A 292 -26.76 12.91 -18.95
CA ALA A 292 -26.63 11.70 -19.77
C ALA A 292 -25.34 11.69 -20.61
N ALA A 293 -24.92 12.85 -21.13
CA ALA A 293 -23.67 13.00 -21.88
C ALA A 293 -22.43 12.98 -20.97
N ALA A 294 -22.55 13.43 -19.72
CA ALA A 294 -21.45 13.42 -18.76
C ALA A 294 -21.08 12.01 -18.31
N ILE A 295 -22.04 11.08 -18.21
CA ILE A 295 -21.80 9.69 -17.79
C ILE A 295 -20.72 9.00 -18.67
N PRO A 296 -20.86 8.91 -20.01
CA PRO A 296 -19.84 8.30 -20.85
C PRO A 296 -18.53 9.13 -20.91
N LEU A 297 -18.62 10.45 -20.73
CA LEU A 297 -17.43 11.32 -20.65
C LEU A 297 -16.59 11.01 -19.40
N PHE A 298 -17.21 10.99 -18.22
CA PHE A 298 -16.54 10.65 -16.96
C PHE A 298 -15.98 9.22 -17.01
N PHE A 299 -16.73 8.27 -17.58
CA PHE A 299 -16.23 6.91 -17.81
C PHE A 299 -14.96 6.90 -18.68
N ALA A 300 -14.97 7.60 -19.82
CA ALA A 300 -13.81 7.65 -20.70
C ALA A 300 -12.61 8.36 -20.04
N VAL A 301 -12.84 9.49 -19.36
CA VAL A 301 -11.79 10.23 -18.64
C VAL A 301 -11.20 9.38 -17.52
N GLY A 302 -12.03 8.71 -16.71
CA GLY A 302 -11.59 7.79 -15.66
C GLY A 302 -10.78 6.63 -16.22
N TRP A 303 -11.25 6.03 -17.33
CA TRP A 303 -10.52 4.96 -18.03
C TRP A 303 -9.15 5.43 -18.52
N PHE A 304 -9.04 6.58 -19.18
CA PHE A 304 -7.74 7.09 -19.64
C PHE A 304 -6.83 7.52 -18.47
N ALA A 305 -7.39 8.10 -17.41
CA ALA A 305 -6.63 8.46 -16.21
C ALA A 305 -6.07 7.23 -15.47
N THR A 306 -6.65 6.04 -15.68
CA THR A 306 -6.22 4.79 -15.06
C THR A 306 -5.25 3.96 -15.92
N LEU A 307 -5.00 4.34 -17.18
CA LEU A 307 -4.25 3.50 -18.13
C LEU A 307 -2.72 3.47 -17.94
N ASP A 308 -2.08 4.48 -17.33
CA ASP A 308 -0.59 4.57 -17.33
C ASP A 308 0.04 5.22 -16.08
N LEU A 309 -0.60 5.18 -14.90
CA LEU A 309 -0.05 5.77 -13.67
C LEU A 309 0.19 4.72 -12.58
N GLU A 310 1.45 4.62 -12.13
CA GLU A 310 1.81 3.89 -10.91
C GLU A 310 1.08 4.48 -9.70
N LEU A 311 0.72 3.64 -8.72
CA LEU A 311 -0.11 3.99 -7.56
C LEU A 311 0.44 5.11 -6.66
N LYS A 312 1.68 5.60 -6.89
CA LYS A 312 2.30 6.73 -6.18
C LYS A 312 2.35 8.04 -6.98
N GLN A 313 1.94 8.02 -8.24
CA GLN A 313 1.85 9.22 -9.07
C GLN A 313 0.46 9.89 -9.01
N ASP A 314 -0.52 9.24 -8.38
CA ASP A 314 -1.87 9.76 -8.24
C ASP A 314 -1.91 10.92 -7.22
N ILE A 315 -2.23 12.12 -7.67
CA ILE A 315 -2.29 13.31 -6.83
C ILE A 315 -3.69 13.36 -6.22
N TRP A 316 -3.77 13.43 -4.89
CA TRP A 316 -5.03 13.56 -4.13
C TRP A 316 -6.03 12.42 -4.34
N PHE A 317 -5.56 11.20 -4.61
CA PHE A 317 -6.41 10.04 -4.86
C PHE A 317 -7.45 10.30 -5.95
N ILE A 318 -7.08 11.08 -6.98
CA ILE A 318 -7.97 11.39 -8.10
C ILE A 318 -8.37 10.11 -8.82
N ARG A 319 -7.46 9.13 -8.93
CA ARG A 319 -7.73 7.83 -9.56
C ARG A 319 -8.79 7.03 -8.81
N GLU A 320 -8.69 6.96 -7.49
CA GLU A 320 -9.67 6.25 -6.65
C GLU A 320 -11.01 7.03 -6.54
N GLY A 321 -11.02 8.30 -6.92
CA GLY A 321 -12.20 9.17 -6.92
C GLY A 321 -12.94 9.28 -8.27
N LEU A 322 -12.31 8.92 -9.38
CA LEU A 322 -12.89 8.96 -10.73
C LEU A 322 -13.55 7.62 -11.11
#